data_AF-A0A8T1GRZ9-F1
#
_entry.id   AF-A0A8T1GRZ9-F1
#
_cell.length_a   1.000
_cell.length_b   1.000
_cell.length_c   1.000
_cell.angle_alpha   90.00
_cell.angle_beta   90.00
_cell.angle_gamma   90.00
#
_symmetry.space_group_name_H-M   'P 1'
#
loop_
_entity.id
_entity.type
_entity.pdbx_description
1 polymer ?
#
loop_
_entity_poly.entity_id
_entity_poly.type
_entity_poly.pdbx_seq_one_letter_code
_entity_poly.pdbx_strand_id
1 'polypeptide(L)'
;GQGGKNIAANSLLYHALYSYADLAQHLGYEVPSYNGTAFGDLTSAVKTAVNTNLWDVSVGLYRDNTTAAGAELHPQDGNSLAVRYNLTQSSEQAVTVSENLAARWNEYGAVSPEGLGSISPFITSLEVEAHLRATPGNASLALEIIRRQWGYMLDTFSNSTTIEAYYET
;
A
#
# COMPACT_ATOMS: atom_id res chain seq x y z
N GLY A 1 2.66 9.40 -7.63
CA GLY A 1 3.45 10.65 -7.65
C GLY A 1 3.02 11.57 -6.51
N GLN A 2 3.87 12.49 -6.05
CA GLN A 2 3.48 13.42 -4.99
C GLN A 2 2.47 14.46 -5.48
N GLY A 3 1.53 14.88 -4.62
CA GLY A 3 0.53 15.92 -4.92
C GLY A 3 -0.84 15.63 -4.30
N GLY A 4 -1.72 16.65 -4.24
CA GLY A 4 -3.10 16.51 -3.77
C GLY A 4 -3.24 15.82 -2.41
N LYS A 5 -4.35 15.09 -2.22
CA LYS A 5 -4.50 14.13 -1.12
C LYS A 5 -4.05 12.75 -1.60
N ASN A 6 -2.79 12.41 -1.35
CA ASN A 6 -2.15 11.19 -1.87
C ASN A 6 -2.44 9.94 -1.02
N ILE A 7 -2.67 8.79 -1.68
CA ILE A 7 -3.04 7.54 -0.99
C ILE A 7 -1.94 7.05 -0.04
N ALA A 8 -0.67 7.03 -0.44
CA ALA A 8 0.44 6.56 0.40
C ALA A 8 0.60 7.44 1.65
N ALA A 9 0.55 8.77 1.48
CA ALA A 9 0.63 9.72 2.58
C ALA A 9 -0.54 9.57 3.56
N ASN A 10 -1.77 9.36 3.07
CA ASN A 10 -2.92 9.15 3.94
C ASN A 10 -2.88 7.79 4.65
N SER A 11 -2.38 6.73 4.00
CA SER A 11 -2.15 5.42 4.63
C SER A 11 -1.17 5.53 5.80
N LEU A 12 -0.07 6.26 5.63
CA LEU A 12 0.90 6.53 6.69
C LEU A 12 0.30 7.37 7.82
N LEU A 13 -0.45 8.43 7.48
CA LEU A 13 -1.12 9.28 8.48
C LEU A 13 -2.13 8.49 9.30
N TYR A 14 -2.98 7.69 8.65
CA TYR A 14 -3.93 6.80 9.33
C TYR A 14 -3.22 5.88 10.31
N HIS A 15 -2.14 5.22 9.87
CA HIS A 15 -1.39 4.31 10.71
C HIS A 15 -0.74 5.02 11.91
N ALA A 16 -0.17 6.21 11.70
CA ALA A 16 0.46 6.97 12.77
C ALA A 16 -0.56 7.40 13.85
N LEU A 17 -1.71 7.92 13.44
CA LEU A 17 -2.79 8.31 14.36
C LEU A 17 -3.33 7.11 15.14
N TYR A 18 -3.59 6.00 14.44
CA TYR A 18 -4.04 4.74 15.05
C TYR A 18 -3.02 4.23 16.07
N SER A 19 -1.75 4.15 15.67
CA SER A 19 -0.69 3.55 16.50
C SER A 19 -0.42 4.38 17.75
N TYR A 20 -0.53 5.71 17.66
CA TYR A 20 -0.39 6.56 18.83
C TYR A 20 -1.60 6.41 19.77
N ALA A 21 -2.83 6.41 19.24
CA ALA A 21 -4.02 6.18 20.05
C ALA A 21 -3.94 4.82 20.80
N ASP A 22 -3.54 3.76 20.10
CA ASP A 22 -3.37 2.41 20.65
C ASP A 22 -2.24 2.36 21.70
N LEU A 23 -1.08 2.94 21.42
CA LEU A 23 0.04 2.98 22.37
C LEU A 23 -0.29 3.78 23.63
N ALA A 24 -0.95 4.94 23.49
CA ALA A 24 -1.37 5.76 24.63
C ALA A 24 -2.30 4.99 25.56
N GLN A 25 -3.24 4.22 25.01
CA GLN A 25 -4.13 3.35 25.78
C GLN A 25 -3.34 2.30 26.57
N HIS A 26 -2.38 1.61 25.94
CA HIS A 26 -1.58 0.58 26.60
C HIS A 26 -0.66 1.12 27.70
N LEU A 27 -0.23 2.39 27.59
CA LEU A 27 0.62 3.06 28.58
C LEU A 27 -0.18 3.78 29.67
N GLY A 28 -1.51 3.80 29.60
CA GLY A 28 -2.36 4.52 30.55
C GLY A 28 -2.26 6.04 30.44
N TYR A 29 -1.91 6.56 29.26
CA TYR A 29 -1.87 8.00 28.99
C TYR A 29 -3.25 8.55 28.64
N GLU A 30 -3.39 9.88 28.72
CA GLU A 30 -4.57 10.57 28.23
C GLU A 30 -4.77 10.32 26.73
N VAL A 31 -6.02 10.39 26.28
CA VAL A 31 -6.38 10.20 24.86
C VAL A 31 -5.69 11.27 24.02
N PRO A 32 -4.78 10.90 23.09
CA PRO A 32 -4.08 11.88 22.28
C PRO A 32 -5.06 12.62 21.37
N SER A 33 -4.91 13.94 21.27
CA SER A 33 -5.80 14.80 20.51
C SER A 33 -5.05 15.96 19.87
N TYR A 34 -5.64 16.51 18.80
CA TYR A 34 -5.19 17.73 18.15
C TYR A 34 -6.37 18.69 17.99
N ASN A 35 -6.21 19.93 18.46
CA ASN A 35 -7.23 20.96 18.41
C ASN A 35 -8.62 20.47 18.92
N GLY A 36 -8.61 19.71 20.03
CA GLY A 36 -9.83 19.18 20.66
C GLY A 36 -10.43 17.95 19.97
N THR A 37 -9.82 17.41 18.91
CA THR A 37 -10.28 16.18 18.24
C THR A 37 -9.38 15.01 18.60
N ALA A 38 -9.94 13.90 19.08
CA ALA A 38 -9.17 12.71 19.44
C ALA A 38 -8.54 12.05 18.20
N PHE A 39 -7.37 11.44 18.35
CA PHE A 39 -6.70 10.77 17.23
C PHE A 39 -7.48 9.58 16.69
N GLY A 40 -8.27 8.90 17.53
CA GLY A 40 -9.20 7.85 17.08
C GLY A 40 -10.29 8.38 16.13
N ASP A 41 -10.82 9.58 16.40
CA ASP A 41 -11.80 10.22 15.54
C ASP A 41 -11.16 10.67 14.22
N LEU A 42 -9.95 11.25 14.29
CA LEU A 42 -9.18 11.62 13.10
C LEU A 42 -8.83 10.40 12.24
N THR A 43 -8.47 9.28 12.86
CA THR A 43 -8.21 8.00 12.18
C THR A 43 -9.42 7.55 11.39
N SER A 44 -10.60 7.56 12.01
CA SER A 44 -11.89 7.21 11.37
C SER A 44 -12.24 8.16 10.23
N ALA A 45 -12.00 9.46 10.42
CA ALA A 45 -12.23 10.49 9.41
C ALA A 45 -11.32 10.32 8.20
N VAL A 46 -10.01 10.05 8.40
CA VAL A 46 -9.05 9.78 7.31
C VAL A 46 -9.47 8.56 6.51
N LYS A 47 -9.80 7.44 7.18
CA LYS A 47 -10.26 6.22 6.51
C LYS A 47 -11.51 6.44 5.67
N THR A 48 -12.48 7.17 6.20
CA THR A 48 -13.69 7.56 5.47
C THR A 48 -13.35 8.41 4.25
N ALA A 49 -12.59 9.50 4.45
CA ALA A 49 -12.24 10.42 3.38
C ALA A 49 -11.44 9.74 2.24
N VAL A 50 -10.48 8.89 2.55
CA VAL A 50 -9.71 8.16 1.54
C VAL A 50 -10.62 7.26 0.70
N ASN A 51 -11.48 6.48 1.34
CA ASN A 51 -12.37 5.57 0.62
C ASN A 51 -13.46 6.29 -0.17
N THR A 52 -13.90 7.46 0.27
CA THR A 52 -14.83 8.29 -0.51
C THR A 52 -14.17 8.91 -1.73
N ASN A 53 -12.92 9.39 -1.62
CA ASN A 53 -12.31 10.25 -2.63
C ASN A 53 -11.32 9.55 -3.55
N LEU A 54 -10.69 8.47 -3.11
CA LEU A 54 -9.60 7.80 -3.84
C LEU A 54 -9.95 6.40 -4.30
N TRP A 55 -10.95 5.74 -3.72
CA TRP A 55 -11.33 4.39 -4.17
C TRP A 55 -11.95 4.43 -5.57
N ASP A 56 -11.37 3.69 -6.51
CA ASP A 56 -11.95 3.46 -7.82
C ASP A 56 -12.56 2.06 -7.88
N VAL A 57 -13.87 2.00 -7.69
CA VAL A 57 -14.63 0.73 -7.72
C VAL A 57 -14.54 0.01 -9.07
N SER A 58 -14.33 0.74 -10.16
CA SER A 58 -14.27 0.15 -11.50
C SER A 58 -12.96 -0.58 -11.78
N VAL A 59 -11.87 -0.15 -11.12
CA VAL A 59 -10.54 -0.74 -11.23
C VAL A 59 -10.24 -1.67 -10.04
N GLY A 60 -10.93 -1.48 -8.91
CA GLY A 60 -10.65 -2.24 -7.69
C GLY A 60 -9.36 -1.80 -6.99
N LEU A 61 -8.92 -0.56 -7.22
CA LEU A 61 -7.72 0.04 -6.64
C LEU A 61 -7.98 1.49 -6.22
N TYR A 62 -7.15 2.02 -5.34
CA TYR A 62 -7.09 3.44 -5.03
C TYR A 62 -6.33 4.21 -6.11
N ARG A 63 -6.84 5.39 -6.44
CA ARG A 63 -6.16 6.43 -7.22
C ARG A 63 -5.00 7.02 -6.42
N ASP A 64 -3.98 7.53 -7.11
CA ASP A 64 -2.75 8.05 -6.52
C ASP A 64 -3.03 9.28 -5.65
N ASN A 65 -3.81 10.23 -6.16
CA ASN A 65 -4.21 11.42 -5.43
C ASN A 65 -5.41 12.13 -6.09
N THR A 66 -5.88 13.21 -5.47
CA THR A 66 -7.07 13.98 -5.92
C THR A 66 -6.81 14.99 -7.04
N THR A 67 -5.62 15.06 -7.62
CA THR A 67 -5.36 15.90 -8.80
C THR A 67 -5.87 15.21 -10.07
N ALA A 68 -6.06 15.95 -11.16
CA ALA A 68 -6.49 15.35 -12.43
C ALA A 68 -5.53 14.24 -12.92
N ALA A 69 -4.22 14.48 -12.87
CA ALA A 69 -3.23 13.48 -13.27
C ALA A 69 -3.16 12.30 -12.30
N GLY A 70 -3.25 12.57 -10.99
CA GLY A 70 -3.24 11.51 -9.98
C GLY A 70 -4.52 10.67 -9.97
N ALA A 71 -5.63 11.21 -10.47
CA ALA A 71 -6.86 10.45 -10.62
C ALA A 71 -6.69 9.33 -11.66
N GLU A 72 -5.94 9.55 -12.73
CA GLU A 72 -5.73 8.55 -13.80
C GLU A 72 -4.70 7.45 -13.44
N LEU A 73 -4.10 7.52 -12.25
CA LEU A 73 -3.02 6.62 -11.82
C LEU A 73 -3.44 5.80 -10.60
N HIS A 74 -3.22 4.48 -10.62
CA HIS A 74 -3.43 3.60 -9.46
C HIS A 74 -2.08 3.04 -9.01
N PRO A 75 -1.42 3.64 -8.00
CA PRO A 75 -0.02 3.34 -7.72
C PRO A 75 0.13 1.98 -7.03
N GLN A 76 1.29 1.33 -7.18
CA GLN A 76 1.62 0.12 -6.44
C GLN A 76 1.75 0.45 -4.96
N ASP A 77 2.61 1.41 -4.62
CA ASP A 77 2.99 1.76 -3.25
C ASP A 77 1.78 2.11 -2.37
N GLY A 78 0.91 2.99 -2.86
CA GLY A 78 -0.25 3.48 -2.15
C GLY A 78 -1.28 2.41 -1.87
N ASN A 79 -1.52 1.54 -2.86
CA ASN A 79 -2.44 0.41 -2.72
C ASN A 79 -1.91 -0.65 -1.75
N SER A 80 -0.62 -0.97 -1.83
CA SER A 80 0.02 -1.87 -0.86
C SER A 80 -0.03 -1.30 0.56
N LEU A 81 0.26 0.00 0.75
CA LEU A 81 0.19 0.66 2.05
C LEU A 81 -1.24 0.73 2.61
N ALA A 82 -2.24 0.95 1.75
CA ALA A 82 -3.64 0.98 2.16
C ALA A 82 -4.09 -0.35 2.77
N VAL A 83 -3.67 -1.47 2.18
CA VAL A 83 -3.91 -2.81 2.73
C VAL A 83 -3.05 -3.05 3.97
N ARG A 84 -1.74 -2.74 3.90
CA ARG A 84 -0.78 -2.97 4.99
C ARG A 84 -1.25 -2.36 6.31
N TYR A 85 -1.81 -1.16 6.26
CA TYR A 85 -2.27 -0.42 7.42
C TYR A 85 -3.77 -0.51 7.67
N ASN A 86 -4.49 -1.41 7.00
CA ASN A 86 -5.92 -1.62 7.22
C ASN A 86 -6.77 -0.35 6.99
N LEU A 87 -6.42 0.42 5.96
CA LEU A 87 -7.16 1.60 5.50
C LEU A 87 -8.39 1.23 4.66
N THR A 88 -8.47 -0.01 4.18
CA THR A 88 -9.63 -0.55 3.45
C THR A 88 -10.88 -0.62 4.32
N GLN A 89 -12.06 -0.39 3.74
CA GLN A 89 -13.36 -0.49 4.41
C GLN A 89 -13.69 -1.91 4.87
N SER A 90 -13.21 -2.92 4.16
CA SER A 90 -13.47 -4.32 4.50
C SER A 90 -12.31 -5.25 4.12
N SER A 91 -12.38 -6.50 4.59
CA SER A 91 -11.51 -7.60 4.17
C SER A 91 -11.62 -7.88 2.68
N GLU A 92 -12.84 -7.85 2.13
CA GLU A 92 -13.09 -8.12 0.71
C GLU A 92 -12.42 -7.06 -0.17
N GLN A 93 -12.50 -5.79 0.24
CA GLN A 93 -11.80 -4.71 -0.48
C GLN A 93 -10.27 -4.90 -0.42
N ALA A 94 -9.71 -5.35 0.71
CA ALA A 94 -8.28 -5.67 0.80
C ALA A 94 -7.88 -6.83 -0.13
N VAL A 95 -8.72 -7.88 -0.22
CA VAL A 95 -8.55 -8.97 -1.19
C VAL A 95 -8.60 -8.45 -2.61
N THR A 96 -9.59 -7.61 -2.96
CA THR A 96 -9.70 -6.99 -4.29
C THR A 96 -8.46 -6.19 -4.64
N VAL A 97 -7.92 -5.39 -3.72
CA VAL A 97 -6.67 -4.64 -3.95
C VAL A 97 -5.49 -5.59 -4.19
N SER A 98 -5.36 -6.64 -3.36
CA SER A 98 -4.33 -7.66 -3.47
C SER A 98 -4.37 -8.37 -4.84
N GLU A 99 -5.55 -8.78 -5.31
CA GLU A 99 -5.71 -9.46 -6.60
C GLU A 99 -5.40 -8.53 -7.79
N ASN A 100 -5.86 -7.28 -7.74
CA ASN A 100 -5.60 -6.30 -8.81
C ASN A 100 -4.16 -5.78 -8.83
N LEU A 101 -3.46 -5.80 -7.69
CA LEU A 101 -2.01 -5.63 -7.64
C LEU A 101 -1.31 -6.77 -8.38
N ALA A 102 -1.67 -8.02 -8.06
CA ALA A 102 -1.08 -9.21 -8.67
C ALA A 102 -1.30 -9.31 -10.18
N ALA A 103 -2.46 -8.87 -10.67
CA ALA A 103 -2.77 -8.86 -12.10
C ALA A 103 -1.86 -7.96 -12.95
N ARG A 104 -1.05 -7.09 -12.33
CA ARG A 104 -0.17 -6.13 -13.00
C ARG A 104 1.30 -6.56 -13.04
N TRP A 105 1.62 -7.74 -12.52
CA TRP A 105 2.97 -8.27 -12.58
C TRP A 105 3.35 -8.68 -14.00
N ASN A 106 4.62 -8.52 -14.35
CA ASN A 106 5.20 -9.16 -15.53
C ASN A 106 6.07 -10.34 -15.11
N GLU A 107 6.89 -10.90 -16.01
CA GLU A 107 7.75 -12.03 -15.66
C GLU A 107 8.85 -11.69 -14.64
N TYR A 108 9.18 -10.40 -14.51
CA TYR A 108 10.30 -9.92 -13.72
C TYR A 108 9.91 -9.38 -12.34
N GLY A 109 8.63 -9.06 -12.09
CA GLY A 109 8.17 -8.60 -10.80
C GLY A 109 6.95 -7.68 -10.87
N ALA A 110 6.79 -6.86 -9.83
CA ALA A 110 5.65 -5.94 -9.71
C ALA A 110 5.99 -4.59 -10.34
N VAL A 111 5.35 -4.30 -11.47
CA VAL A 111 5.60 -3.10 -12.27
C VAL A 111 4.88 -1.92 -11.62
N SER A 112 5.63 -0.90 -11.20
CA SER A 112 5.08 0.31 -10.57
C SER A 112 4.71 1.36 -11.63
N PRO A 113 3.42 1.72 -11.79
CA PRO A 113 3.05 2.76 -12.75
C PRO A 113 3.50 4.16 -12.28
N GLU A 114 3.57 4.40 -10.97
CA GLU A 114 4.08 5.65 -10.38
C GLU A 114 5.60 5.83 -10.55
N GLY A 115 6.33 4.71 -10.70
CA GLY A 115 7.76 4.68 -10.93
C GLY A 115 8.12 4.52 -12.41
N LEU A 116 7.25 4.95 -13.33
CA LEU A 116 7.43 4.87 -14.78
C LEU A 116 7.75 3.44 -15.28
N GLY A 117 7.14 2.43 -14.66
CA GLY A 117 7.34 1.03 -15.01
C GLY A 117 8.54 0.37 -14.32
N SER A 118 9.19 1.03 -13.37
CA SER A 118 10.24 0.41 -12.57
C SER A 118 9.69 -0.69 -11.65
N ILE A 119 10.51 -1.70 -11.41
CA ILE A 119 10.28 -2.74 -10.41
C ILE A 119 11.24 -2.48 -9.25
N SER A 120 10.69 -2.18 -8.07
CA SER A 120 11.47 -1.81 -6.89
C SER A 120 11.34 -2.87 -5.79
N PRO A 121 12.43 -3.49 -5.32
CA PRO A 121 12.39 -4.44 -4.20
C PRO A 121 11.81 -3.84 -2.92
N PHE A 122 12.02 -2.53 -2.71
CA PHE A 122 11.44 -1.82 -1.57
C PHE A 122 9.91 -1.79 -1.66
N ILE A 123 9.33 -1.34 -2.77
CA ILE A 123 7.87 -1.26 -2.91
C ILE A 123 7.24 -2.65 -2.97
N THR A 124 7.84 -3.61 -3.67
CA THR A 124 7.37 -4.99 -3.70
C THR A 124 7.35 -5.63 -2.30
N SER A 125 8.28 -5.24 -1.40
CA SER A 125 8.22 -5.73 0.00
C SER A 125 6.95 -5.28 0.74
N LEU A 126 6.43 -4.09 0.42
CA LEU A 126 5.16 -3.58 0.95
C LEU A 126 3.99 -4.38 0.38
N GLU A 127 4.06 -4.72 -0.91
CA GLU A 127 3.04 -5.52 -1.60
C GLU A 127 2.99 -6.97 -1.08
N VAL A 128 4.13 -7.58 -0.78
CA VAL A 128 4.21 -8.88 -0.10
C VAL A 128 3.43 -8.85 1.22
N GLU A 129 3.64 -7.82 2.05
CA GLU A 129 2.89 -7.66 3.29
C GLU A 129 1.40 -7.41 3.04
N ALA A 130 1.06 -6.68 1.98
CA ALA A 130 -0.32 -6.46 1.58
C ALA A 130 -1.03 -7.79 1.27
N HIS A 131 -0.42 -8.68 0.49
CA HIS A 131 -1.00 -10.00 0.21
C HIS A 131 -1.23 -10.83 1.48
N LEU A 132 -0.23 -10.91 2.35
CA LEU A 132 -0.33 -11.68 3.59
C LEU A 132 -1.45 -11.16 4.50
N ARG A 133 -1.68 -9.84 4.52
CA ARG A 133 -2.73 -9.20 5.32
C ARG A 133 -4.10 -9.30 4.67
N ALA A 134 -4.18 -9.22 3.34
CA ALA A 134 -5.42 -9.34 2.59
C ALA A 134 -6.01 -10.76 2.69
N THR A 135 -5.17 -11.79 2.68
CA THR A 135 -5.60 -13.19 2.71
C THR A 135 -4.97 -13.98 3.87
N PRO A 136 -5.38 -13.73 5.13
CA PRO A 136 -4.83 -14.45 6.28
C PRO A 136 -4.90 -15.97 6.12
N GLY A 137 -3.77 -16.66 6.30
CA GLY A 137 -3.67 -18.10 6.11
C GLY A 137 -3.41 -18.55 4.66
N ASN A 138 -3.42 -17.65 3.68
CA ASN A 138 -3.04 -17.92 2.30
C ASN A 138 -1.91 -16.99 1.86
N ALA A 139 -0.71 -17.55 1.72
CA ALA A 139 0.49 -16.81 1.30
C ALA A 139 0.82 -16.97 -0.20
N SER A 140 -0.10 -17.47 -1.02
CA SER A 140 0.22 -17.86 -2.41
C SER A 140 0.75 -16.70 -3.24
N LEU A 141 0.03 -15.56 -3.27
CA LEU A 141 0.46 -14.36 -4.01
C LEU A 141 1.76 -13.79 -3.44
N ALA A 142 1.87 -13.72 -2.11
CA ALA A 142 3.10 -13.25 -1.45
C ALA A 142 4.33 -14.08 -1.84
N LEU A 143 4.21 -15.41 -1.86
CA LEU A 143 5.30 -16.30 -2.26
C LEU A 143 5.56 -16.27 -3.77
N GLU A 144 4.52 -16.08 -4.58
CA GLU A 144 4.68 -15.95 -6.03
C GLU A 144 5.51 -14.73 -6.38
N ILE A 145 5.17 -13.55 -5.87
CA ILE A 145 5.92 -12.32 -6.19
C ILE A 145 7.34 -12.35 -5.63
N ILE A 146 7.54 -12.94 -4.44
CA ILE A 146 8.90 -13.16 -3.91
C ILE A 146 9.71 -14.01 -4.89
N ARG A 147 9.20 -15.17 -5.31
CA ARG A 147 9.94 -16.06 -6.21
C ARG A 147 10.21 -15.43 -7.57
N ARG A 148 9.23 -14.70 -8.12
CA ARG A 148 9.32 -14.01 -9.40
C ARG A 148 10.41 -12.94 -9.39
N GLN A 149 10.29 -11.99 -8.47
CA GLN A 149 11.21 -10.85 -8.39
C GLN A 149 12.58 -11.21 -7.83
N TRP A 150 12.64 -11.90 -6.68
CA TRP A 150 13.95 -12.31 -6.14
C TRP A 150 14.62 -13.37 -6.98
N GLY A 151 13.88 -14.29 -7.60
CA GLY A 151 14.44 -15.28 -8.51
C GLY A 151 15.15 -14.62 -9.69
N TYR A 152 14.48 -13.67 -10.35
CA TYR A 152 15.09 -12.88 -11.41
C TYR A 152 16.31 -12.10 -10.91
N MET A 153 16.20 -11.45 -9.73
CA MET A 153 17.28 -10.65 -9.21
C MET A 153 18.56 -11.45 -8.89
N LEU A 154 18.40 -12.64 -8.31
CA LEU A 154 19.49 -13.53 -7.95
C LEU A 154 20.21 -14.11 -9.18
N ASP A 155 19.47 -14.32 -10.27
CA ASP A 155 20.00 -14.84 -11.53
C ASP A 155 20.69 -13.77 -12.38
N THR A 156 20.13 -12.55 -12.40
CA THR A 156 20.56 -11.49 -13.35
C THR A 156 21.55 -10.50 -12.76
N PHE A 157 21.42 -10.15 -11.48
CA PHE A 157 22.29 -9.17 -10.84
C PHE A 157 23.36 -9.83 -9.98
N SER A 158 24.01 -9.04 -9.12
CA SER A 158 24.96 -9.57 -8.18
C SER A 158 24.21 -10.39 -7.11
N ASN A 159 24.55 -11.67 -6.98
CA ASN A 159 24.05 -12.55 -5.92
C ASN A 159 24.65 -12.21 -4.54
N SER A 160 25.07 -10.94 -4.33
CA SER A 160 25.74 -10.45 -3.13
C SER A 160 25.30 -9.04 -2.72
N THR A 161 24.47 -8.36 -3.52
CA THR A 161 23.97 -7.01 -3.20
C THR A 161 22.49 -6.86 -3.57
N THR A 162 21.78 -6.02 -2.83
CA THR A 162 20.44 -5.58 -3.22
C THR A 162 20.51 -4.46 -4.26
N ILE A 163 19.44 -4.28 -5.03
CA ILE A 163 19.29 -3.22 -6.04
C ILE A 163 18.16 -2.27 -5.63
N GLU A 164 18.25 -1.01 -6.07
CA GLU A 164 17.23 0.01 -5.78
C GLU A 164 15.96 -0.22 -6.61
N ALA A 165 16.13 -0.37 -7.92
CA ALA A 165 15.09 -0.70 -8.88
C ALA A 165 15.70 -1.16 -10.22
N TYR A 166 14.88 -1.74 -11.08
CA TYR A 166 15.22 -2.11 -12.46
C TYR A 166 14.02 -1.91 -13.39
N TYR A 167 14.26 -1.92 -14.71
CA TYR A 167 13.24 -1.74 -15.74
C TYR A 167 13.31 -2.92 -16.69
N GLU A 168 12.29 -3.76 -16.67
CA GLU A 168 12.18 -4.93 -17.53
C GLU A 168 10.72 -5.06 -17.92
N THR A 169 10.46 -5.41 -19.19
CA THR A 169 9.11 -5.41 -19.77
C THR A 169 8.65 -6.81 -20.09
#